data_AF-A0A7C4ADI8-F1
#
_entry.id   AF-A0A7C4ADI8-F1
#
_cell.length_a   1.000
_cell.length_b   1.000
_cell.length_c   1.000
_cell.angle_alpha   90.00
_cell.angle_beta   90.00
_cell.angle_gamma   90.00
#
_symmetry.space_group_name_H-M   'P 1'
#
loop_
_entity.id
_entity.type
_entity.pdbx_description
1 polymer ?
#
loop_
_entity_poly.entity_id
_entity_poly.type
_entity_poly.pdbx_seq_one_letter_code
_entity_poly.pdbx_strand_id
1 'polypeptide(L)'
;MLHRHLTHQQFTLAAIDDIIARGRRQDWAELRKAALADRTVLEKILRVCQAHVADPYAQRYHFWKAYAERYLLAQRGTSEGNI
;
A
#
# COMPACT_ATOMS: atom_id res chain seq x y z
N MET A 1 -24.76 18.39 11.29
CA MET A 1 -23.38 17.97 11.56
C MET A 1 -23.19 16.60 10.92
N LEU A 2 -22.35 16.52 9.88
CA LEU A 2 -22.15 15.30 9.10
C LEU A 2 -21.51 14.23 10.00
N HIS A 3 -22.19 13.09 10.14
CA HIS A 3 -21.66 11.89 10.74
C HIS A 3 -20.43 11.46 9.91
N ARG A 4 -19.25 11.92 10.32
CA ARG A 4 -17.98 11.50 9.71
C ARG A 4 -17.91 10.00 9.88
N HIS A 5 -17.94 9.32 8.74
CA HIS A 5 -17.77 7.89 8.61
C HIS A 5 -16.78 7.38 9.65
N LEU A 6 -17.28 6.62 10.62
CA LEU A 6 -16.51 5.63 11.36
C LEU A 6 -16.14 4.50 10.37
N THR A 7 -15.46 4.86 9.28
CA THR A 7 -14.75 3.90 8.43
C THR A 7 -13.62 3.38 9.31
N HIS A 8 -13.83 2.19 9.87
CA HIS A 8 -12.75 1.35 10.38
C HIS A 8 -11.60 1.40 9.37
N GLN A 9 -10.56 2.20 9.65
CA GLN A 9 -9.38 2.30 8.78
C GLN A 9 -8.59 1.01 8.96
N GLN A 10 -9.02 -0.07 8.29
CA GLN A 10 -8.37 -1.39 8.38
C GLN A 10 -6.91 -1.36 7.89
N PHE A 11 -6.51 -0.29 7.20
CA PHE A 11 -5.15 -0.06 6.72
C PHE A 11 -4.63 1.32 7.17
N THR A 12 -4.39 1.46 8.47
CA THR A 12 -3.53 2.54 9.00
C THR A 12 -2.07 2.28 8.63
N LEU A 13 -1.20 3.29 8.72
CA LEU A 13 0.24 3.11 8.44
C LEU A 13 0.87 2.03 9.34
N ALA A 14 0.53 2.05 10.64
CA ALA A 14 1.03 1.05 11.59
C ALA A 14 0.51 -0.37 11.30
N ALA A 15 -0.75 -0.51 10.87
CA ALA A 15 -1.28 -1.81 10.48
C ALA A 15 -0.60 -2.35 9.22
N ILE A 16 -0.34 -1.50 8.23
CA ILE A 16 0.38 -1.88 7.01
C ILE A 16 1.81 -2.31 7.34
N ASP A 17 2.50 -1.54 8.19
CA ASP A 17 3.85 -1.86 8.65
C ASP A 17 3.90 -3.23 9.35
N ASP A 18 2.98 -3.47 10.29
CA ASP A 18 2.87 -4.75 11.00
C ASP A 18 2.56 -5.93 10.06
N ILE A 19 1.69 -5.76 9.06
CA ILE A 19 1.39 -6.78 8.04
C ILE A 19 2.63 -7.13 7.21
N ILE A 20 3.39 -6.11 6.77
CA ILE A 20 4.62 -6.31 5.98
C ILE A 20 5.68 -7.00 6.83
N ALA A 21 5.87 -6.53 8.07
CA ALA A 21 6.82 -7.07 9.03
C ALA A 21 6.51 -8.54 9.36
N ARG A 22 5.25 -8.89 9.64
CA ARG A 22 4.85 -10.27 10.02
C ARG A 22 4.96 -11.27 8.88
N GLY A 23 4.78 -10.84 7.64
CA GLY A 23 4.96 -11.72 6.47
C GLY A 23 3.93 -12.84 6.34
N ARG A 24 2.75 -12.75 6.99
CA ARG A 24 1.72 -13.79 6.92
C ARG A 24 1.03 -13.78 5.56
N ARG A 25 0.96 -14.94 4.91
CA ARG A 25 0.40 -15.08 3.56
C ARG A 25 -1.04 -14.55 3.42
N GLN A 26 -1.89 -14.80 4.42
CA GLN A 26 -3.28 -14.33 4.42
C GLN A 26 -3.35 -12.80 4.52
N ASP A 27 -2.60 -12.20 5.46
CA ASP A 27 -2.55 -10.74 5.63
C ASP A 27 -2.03 -10.05 4.36
N TRP A 28 -1.04 -10.65 3.68
CA TRP A 28 -0.53 -10.14 2.40
C TRP A 28 -1.56 -10.23 1.28
N ALA A 29 -2.38 -11.28 1.25
CA ALA A 29 -3.45 -11.41 0.27
C ALA A 29 -4.53 -10.33 0.46
N GLU A 30 -4.92 -10.06 1.70
CA GLU A 30 -5.89 -9.00 2.03
C GLU A 30 -5.32 -7.60 1.76
N LEU A 31 -4.06 -7.34 2.14
CA LEU A 31 -3.38 -6.09 1.82
C LEU A 31 -3.30 -5.86 0.31
N ARG A 32 -2.98 -6.90 -0.47
CA ARG A 32 -2.96 -6.83 -1.93
C ARG A 32 -4.33 -6.52 -2.50
N LYS A 33 -5.38 -7.19 -2.01
CA LYS A 33 -6.77 -6.96 -2.44
C LYS A 33 -7.18 -5.51 -2.18
N ALA A 34 -6.87 -4.99 -0.99
CA ALA A 34 -7.15 -3.60 -0.64
C ALA A 34 -6.35 -2.61 -1.50
N ALA A 35 -5.06 -2.88 -1.73
CA ALA A 35 -4.20 -2.04 -2.56
C ALA A 35 -4.69 -1.92 -4.02
N LEU A 36 -5.24 -3.00 -4.58
CA LEU A 36 -5.80 -2.98 -5.94
C LEU A 36 -7.16 -2.29 -6.01
N ALA A 37 -7.93 -2.30 -4.92
CA ALA A 37 -9.25 -1.67 -4.84
C ALA A 37 -9.18 -0.16 -4.53
N ASP A 38 -8.15 0.28 -3.81
CA ASP A 38 -8.04 1.65 -3.31
C ASP A 38 -6.61 2.19 -3.51
N ARG A 39 -6.50 3.20 -4.37
CA ARG A 39 -5.24 3.91 -4.63
C ARG A 39 -4.61 4.48 -3.36
N THR A 40 -5.40 4.94 -2.39
CA THR A 40 -4.87 5.52 -1.15
C THR A 40 -4.15 4.48 -0.30
N VAL A 41 -4.51 3.19 -0.42
CA VAL A 41 -3.79 2.10 0.23
C VAL A 41 -2.41 1.89 -0.40
N LEU A 42 -2.30 1.98 -1.73
CA LEU A 42 -0.99 1.94 -2.42
C LEU A 42 -0.07 3.08 -1.98
N GLU A 43 -0.61 4.30 -1.84
CA GLU A 43 0.15 5.47 -1.37
C GLU A 43 0.64 5.30 0.07
N LYS A 44 -0.19 4.72 0.94
CA LYS A 44 0.22 4.38 2.32
C LYS A 44 1.28 3.28 2.37
N ILE A 45 1.16 2.23 1.55
CA ILE A 45 2.18 1.19 1.43
C ILE A 45 3.52 1.81 1.02
N LEU A 46 3.51 2.67 0.00
CA LEU A 46 4.72 3.37 -0.44
C LEU A 46 5.35 4.20 0.68
N ARG A 47 4.53 4.95 1.43
CA ARG A 47 4.98 5.76 2.56
C ARG A 47 5.63 4.91 3.66
N VAL A 48 5.04 3.77 4.02
CA VAL A 48 5.62 2.85 5.00
C VAL A 48 6.96 2.32 4.50
N CYS A 49 7.01 1.80 3.27
CA CYS A 49 8.23 1.19 2.74
C CYS A 49 9.39 2.20 2.59
N GLN A 50 9.10 3.48 2.35
CA GLN A 50 10.12 4.51 2.23
C GLN A 50 10.99 4.65 3.49
N ALA A 51 10.43 4.36 4.68
CA ALA A 51 11.18 4.39 5.93
C ALA A 51 12.25 3.27 6.05
N HIS A 52 12.12 2.21 5.24
CA HIS A 52 12.98 1.02 5.30
C HIS A 52 13.94 0.90 4.11
N VAL A 53 13.97 1.88 3.20
CA VAL A 53 14.78 1.81 1.97
C VAL A 53 16.29 1.75 2.24
N ALA A 54 16.74 2.30 3.37
CA ALA A 54 18.14 2.30 3.77
C ALA A 54 18.62 0.93 4.30
N ASP A 55 17.70 0.04 4.68
CA ASP A 55 18.04 -1.30 5.17
C ASP A 55 18.05 -2.31 4.01
N PRO A 56 19.23 -2.80 3.57
CA PRO A 56 19.30 -3.77 2.48
C PRO A 56 18.66 -5.12 2.83
N TYR A 57 18.48 -5.43 4.11
CA TYR A 57 17.89 -6.69 4.57
C TYR A 57 16.36 -6.63 4.72
N ALA A 58 15.76 -5.44 4.56
CA ALA A 58 14.32 -5.23 4.59
C ALA A 58 13.60 -5.68 3.29
N GLN A 59 13.91 -6.89 2.80
CA GLN A 59 13.45 -7.44 1.51
C GLN A 59 11.93 -7.36 1.30
N ARG A 60 11.14 -7.56 2.36
CA ARG A 60 9.67 -7.47 2.32
C ARG A 60 9.21 -6.05 1.98
N TYR A 61 9.85 -5.04 2.56
CA TYR A 61 9.55 -3.63 2.28
C TYR A 61 10.00 -3.23 0.88
N HIS A 62 11.14 -3.73 0.41
CA HIS A 62 11.58 -3.52 -0.97
C HIS A 62 10.59 -4.10 -1.98
N PHE A 63 10.09 -5.31 -1.73
CA PHE A 63 9.05 -5.93 -2.55
C PHE A 63 7.78 -5.08 -2.60
N TRP A 64 7.24 -4.68 -1.44
CA TRP A 64 6.00 -3.89 -1.37
C TRP A 64 6.17 -2.47 -1.92
N LYS A 65 7.35 -1.86 -1.79
CA LYS A 65 7.70 -0.60 -2.45
C LYS A 65 7.61 -0.72 -3.96
N ALA A 66 8.33 -1.68 -4.54
CA ALA A 66 8.33 -1.90 -5.99
C ALA A 66 6.94 -2.24 -6.53
N TYR A 67 6.16 -3.02 -5.75
CA TYR A 67 4.76 -3.31 -6.06
C TYR A 67 3.92 -2.03 -6.10
N ALA A 68 3.96 -1.21 -5.05
CA ALA A 68 3.20 0.03 -4.97
C ALA A 68 3.57 1.01 -6.10
N GLU A 69 4.87 1.21 -6.36
CA GLU A 69 5.37 2.08 -7.43
C GLU A 69 4.85 1.65 -8.80
N ARG A 70 4.89 0.35 -9.10
CA ARG A 70 4.42 -0.19 -10.38
C ARG A 70 2.94 0.10 -10.61
N TYR A 71 2.08 -0.14 -9.61
CA TYR A 71 0.64 0.06 -9.76
C TYR A 71 0.25 1.54 -9.74
N LEU A 72 0.93 2.37 -8.95
CA LEU A 72 0.72 3.82 -8.96
C LEU A 72 1.11 4.44 -10.31
N LEU A 73 2.16 3.93 -10.95
CA LEU A 73 2.56 4.34 -12.30
C LEU A 73 1.54 3.88 -13.35
N ALA A 74 1.08 2.63 -13.28
CA ALA A 74 0.08 2.10 -14.21
C ALA A 74 -1.26 2.87 -14.15
N GLN A 75 -1.64 3.35 -12.96
CA GLN A 75 -2.84 4.18 -12.78
C GLN A 75 -2.66 5.62 -13.31
N ARG A 76 -1.42 6.12 -13.45
CA ARG A 76 -1.16 7.44 -14.07
C ARG A 76 -1.32 7.38 -15.59
N GLY A 77 -0.79 6.33 -16.23
CA GLY A 77 -0.89 6.16 -17.69
C GLY A 77 -2.30 5.90 -18.22
N THR A 78 -3.24 5.47 -17.37
CA THR A 78 -4.66 5.31 -17.74
C THR A 78 -5.42 6.63 -17.82
N SER A 79 -4.85 7.73 -17.32
CA SER A 79 -5.48 9.05 -17.32
C SER A 79 -5.09 9.92 -18.54
N GLU A 80 -4.10 9.50 -19.35
CA GLU A 80 -3.56 10.28 -20.48
C GLU A 80 -4.01 9.75 -21.86
N GLY A 81 -4.86 8.73 -21.92
CA GLY A 81 -5.28 8.05 -23.16
C GLY A 81 -6.72 8.32 -23.59
N ASN A 82 -7.21 9.56 -23.48
CA ASN A 82 -8.50 9.95 -24.06
C ASN A 82 -8.45 11.40 -24.56
N ILE A 83 -7.81 11.61 -25.71
CA ILE A 83 -7.95 12.79 -26.57
C ILE A 83 -8.11 12.30 -28.00
#